data_AF-A0A352FP56-F1
#
_entry.id   AF-A0A352FP56-F1
#
_cell.length_a   1.000
_cell.length_b   1.000
_cell.length_c   1.000
_cell.angle_alpha   90.00
_cell.angle_beta   90.00
_cell.angle_gamma   90.00
#
_symmetry.space_group_name_H-M   'P 1'
#
loop_
_entity.id
_entity.type
_entity.pdbx_description
1 polymer ?
#
loop_
_entity_poly.entity_id
_entity_poly.type
_entity_poly.pdbx_seq_one_letter_code
_entity_poly.pdbx_strand_id
1 'polypeptide(L)'
;MGDTVESFETSNQTFKLRVDRHAEVGGFGAIAGAYYVFRSAPVGSDVWRDIMTFRHDDPNPIPRDQARFLNDHVAFVFMGWMYAVTTDSGASWSVWDSSRDLPKWRCCNYRLIQSVHLEADGTGTMTLNVIPDRGEVPQLRTKDFGRTWTV
;
A
#
# COMPACT_ATOMS: atom_id res chain seq x y z
N MET A 1 -18.54 0.21 -3.37
CA MET A 1 -17.96 0.27 -2.01
C MET A 1 -19.08 0.63 -1.04
N GLY A 2 -19.16 -0.04 0.11
CA GLY A 2 -20.18 0.21 1.13
C GLY A 2 -19.68 1.06 2.28
N ASP A 3 -20.36 0.94 3.42
CA ASP A 3 -20.05 1.68 4.64
C ASP A 3 -18.63 1.37 5.14
N THR A 4 -18.02 2.36 5.79
CA THR A 4 -16.75 2.20 6.50
C THR A 4 -16.96 1.32 7.72
N VAL A 5 -16.22 0.23 7.80
CA VAL A 5 -16.26 -0.74 8.90
C VAL A 5 -15.10 -0.54 9.88
N GLU A 6 -13.95 -0.07 9.38
CA GLU A 6 -12.76 0.21 10.19
C GLU A 6 -12.04 1.42 9.61
N SER A 7 -11.43 2.23 10.48
CA SER A 7 -10.52 3.30 10.07
C SER A 7 -9.27 3.29 10.94
N PHE A 8 -8.13 3.61 10.33
CA PHE A 8 -6.85 3.79 10.99
C PHE A 8 -6.21 5.09 10.49
N GLU A 9 -5.80 5.94 11.42
CA GLU A 9 -5.05 7.16 11.11
C GLU A 9 -3.70 7.15 11.82
N THR A 10 -2.69 7.67 11.16
CA THR A 10 -1.35 7.92 11.71
C THR A 10 -0.75 9.18 11.08
N SER A 11 0.21 9.82 11.74
CA SER A 11 0.78 11.09 11.27
C SER A 11 2.24 11.27 11.69
N ASN A 12 2.96 12.10 10.95
CA ASN A 12 4.19 12.76 11.38
C ASN A 12 3.89 14.25 11.67
N GLN A 13 4.90 15.12 11.64
CA GLN A 13 4.70 16.55 11.93
C GLN A 13 4.08 17.34 10.77
N THR A 14 4.08 16.81 9.54
CA THR A 14 3.75 17.55 8.32
C THR A 14 2.50 17.03 7.62
N PHE A 15 2.29 15.72 7.58
CA PHE A 15 1.11 15.10 6.98
C PHE A 15 0.63 13.86 7.74
N LYS A 16 -0.60 13.48 7.43
CA LYS A 16 -1.30 12.33 8.01
C LYS A 16 -1.73 11.36 6.93
N LEU A 17 -1.79 10.09 7.31
CA LEU A 17 -2.24 8.97 6.52
C LEU A 17 -3.48 8.36 7.16
N ARG A 18 -4.46 8.00 6.35
CA ARG A 18 -5.63 7.25 6.78
C ARG A 18 -5.84 6.03 5.90
N VAL A 19 -6.26 4.94 6.50
CA VAL A 19 -6.75 3.75 5.81
C VAL A 19 -8.18 3.50 6.27
N ASP A 20 -9.11 3.49 5.32
CA ASP A 20 -10.51 3.16 5.58
C ASP A 20 -10.82 1.79 4.95
N ARG A 21 -11.32 0.85 5.76
CA ARG A 21 -11.84 -0.43 5.28
C ARG A 21 -13.34 -0.33 5.12
N HIS A 22 -13.81 -0.59 3.90
CA HIS A 22 -15.21 -0.56 3.51
C HIS A 22 -15.71 -1.94 3.16
N ALA A 23 -16.92 -2.29 3.59
CA ALA A 23 -17.56 -3.53 3.17
C ALA A 23 -17.83 -3.51 1.66
N GLU A 24 -17.69 -4.65 0.98
CA GLU A 24 -18.17 -4.81 -0.38
C GLU A 24 -19.70 -4.98 -0.40
N VAL A 25 -20.40 -4.13 -1.17
CA VAL A 25 -21.85 -4.22 -1.34
C VAL A 25 -22.15 -5.15 -2.53
N GLY A 26 -23.09 -6.07 -2.36
CA GLY A 26 -23.54 -6.96 -3.43
C GLY A 26 -22.75 -8.27 -3.57
N GLY A 27 -21.93 -8.64 -2.57
CA GLY A 27 -21.28 -9.96 -2.52
C GLY A 27 -22.29 -11.11 -2.36
N PHE A 28 -21.97 -12.29 -2.88
CA PHE A 28 -22.79 -13.49 -2.73
C PHE A 28 -22.63 -14.07 -1.30
N GLY A 29 -23.58 -13.78 -0.41
CA GLY A 29 -23.67 -14.40 0.92
C GLY A 29 -22.70 -13.84 1.98
N ALA A 30 -22.24 -14.69 2.90
CA ALA A 30 -21.42 -14.30 4.07
C ALA A 30 -19.94 -14.00 3.76
N ILE A 31 -19.49 -14.13 2.51
CA ILE A 31 -18.13 -13.83 2.06
C ILE A 31 -18.20 -12.56 1.19
N ALA A 32 -18.42 -11.42 1.85
CA ALA A 32 -18.29 -10.13 1.20
C ALA A 32 -16.83 -9.68 1.33
N GLY A 33 -16.21 -9.31 0.21
CA GLY A 33 -14.88 -8.71 0.23
C GLY A 33 -14.86 -7.36 0.98
N ALA A 34 -13.68 -6.75 1.02
CA ALA A 34 -13.56 -5.36 1.47
C ALA A 34 -12.68 -4.55 0.52
N TYR A 35 -12.88 -3.24 0.57
CA TYR A 35 -12.01 -2.27 -0.07
C TYR A 35 -11.26 -1.48 0.98
N TYR A 36 -9.96 -1.31 0.80
CA TYR A 36 -9.08 -0.54 1.67
C TYR A 36 -8.65 0.70 0.90
N VAL A 37 -9.06 1.87 1.39
CA VAL A 37 -8.75 3.16 0.75
C VAL A 37 -7.69 3.86 1.57
N PHE A 38 -6.51 4.03 0.96
CA PHE A 38 -5.40 4.76 1.55
C PHE A 38 -5.49 6.22 1.13
N ARG A 39 -5.34 7.14 2.09
CA ARG A 39 -5.49 8.58 1.91
C ARG A 39 -4.39 9.36 2.61
N SER A 40 -4.04 10.52 2.07
CA SER A 40 -3.19 11.50 2.76
C SER A 40 -3.86 12.86 2.87
N ALA A 41 -3.45 13.63 3.88
CA ALA A 41 -3.77 15.04 4.03
C ALA A 41 -2.63 15.75 4.79
N PRO A 42 -2.39 17.05 4.57
CA PRO A 42 -1.54 17.84 5.47
C PRO A 42 -2.06 17.78 6.92
N VAL A 43 -1.17 17.86 7.91
CA VAL A 43 -1.57 17.99 9.31
C VAL A 43 -2.40 19.27 9.49
N GLY A 44 -3.50 19.18 10.24
CA GLY A 44 -4.47 20.27 10.43
C GLY A 44 -5.44 20.48 9.28
N SER A 45 -5.34 19.72 8.18
CA SER A 45 -6.32 19.74 7.09
C SER A 45 -7.34 18.60 7.21
N ASP A 46 -8.59 18.88 6.83
CA ASP A 46 -9.63 17.84 6.67
C ASP A 46 -9.84 17.44 5.19
N VAL A 47 -9.00 17.98 4.30
CA VAL A 47 -9.05 17.68 2.85
C VAL A 47 -8.18 16.46 2.56
N TRP A 48 -8.83 15.29 2.56
CA TRP A 48 -8.20 14.02 2.24
C TRP A 48 -8.11 13.78 0.73
N ARG A 49 -6.98 13.23 0.28
CA ARG A 49 -6.75 12.78 -1.10
C ARG A 49 -6.54 11.28 -1.14
N ASP A 50 -7.20 10.61 -2.07
CA ASP A 50 -7.01 9.18 -2.29
C ASP A 50 -5.61 8.91 -2.89
N ILE A 51 -4.91 7.93 -2.32
CA ILE A 51 -3.58 7.45 -2.74
C ILE A 51 -3.76 6.21 -3.62
N MET A 52 -4.38 5.18 -3.05
CA MET A 52 -4.64 3.90 -3.70
C MET A 52 -5.83 3.20 -3.05
N THR A 53 -6.50 2.33 -3.80
CA THR A 53 -7.57 1.45 -3.31
C THR A 53 -7.18 -0.01 -3.56
N PHE A 54 -7.28 -0.85 -2.53
CA PHE A 54 -7.02 -2.28 -2.63
C PHE A 54 -8.31 -3.08 -2.34
N ARG A 55 -8.68 -4.00 -3.23
CA ARG A 55 -9.80 -4.94 -2.99
C ARG A 55 -9.27 -6.26 -2.46
N HIS A 56 -9.89 -6.78 -1.40
CA HIS A 56 -9.54 -8.05 -0.78
C HIS A 56 -10.77 -8.96 -0.67
N ASP A 57 -10.73 -10.17 -1.22
CA ASP A 57 -11.88 -11.10 -1.18
C ASP A 57 -12.13 -11.69 0.22
N ASP A 58 -11.07 -11.93 1.01
CA ASP A 58 -11.14 -12.45 2.39
C ASP A 58 -10.59 -11.42 3.41
N PRO A 59 -11.37 -10.40 3.78
CA PRO A 59 -10.83 -9.20 4.42
C PRO A 59 -10.34 -9.44 5.85
N ASN A 60 -9.09 -9.05 6.11
CA ASN A 60 -8.50 -8.99 7.45
C ASN A 60 -8.63 -7.59 8.08
N PRO A 61 -8.37 -7.42 9.39
CA PRO A 61 -8.21 -6.10 9.98
C PRO A 61 -7.10 -5.31 9.29
N ILE A 62 -7.18 -3.97 9.30
CA ILE A 62 -6.15 -3.12 8.70
C ILE A 62 -4.79 -3.38 9.36
N PRO A 63 -3.76 -3.86 8.62
CA PRO A 63 -2.43 -4.05 9.18
C PRO A 63 -1.81 -2.68 9.53
N ARG A 64 -1.34 -2.54 10.77
CA ARG A 64 -0.91 -1.24 11.31
C ARG A 64 0.53 -0.88 10.94
N ASP A 65 1.33 -1.86 10.55
CA ASP A 65 2.75 -1.73 10.18
C ASP A 65 2.98 -1.43 8.70
N GLN A 66 1.89 -1.35 7.93
CA GLN A 66 1.89 -1.11 6.49
C GLN A 66 1.99 0.36 6.09
N ALA A 67 1.81 1.31 7.03
CA ALA A 67 2.02 2.74 6.81
C ALA A 67 3.21 3.21 7.64
N ARG A 68 4.26 3.73 6.99
CA ARG A 68 5.50 4.14 7.67
C ARG A 68 6.00 5.48 7.16
N PHE A 69 6.48 6.29 8.10
CA PHE A 69 7.19 7.53 7.82
C PHE A 69 8.69 7.28 8.00
N LEU A 70 9.49 7.64 7.00
CA LEU A 70 10.95 7.66 7.13
C LEU A 70 11.42 9.01 7.71
N ASN A 71 10.72 10.09 7.36
CA ASN A 71 10.92 11.44 7.88
C ASN A 71 9.67 12.30 7.60
N ASP A 72 9.81 13.63 7.71
CA ASP A 72 8.71 14.59 7.50
C ASP A 72 8.31 14.80 6.02
N HIS A 73 9.05 14.22 5.07
CA HIS A 73 8.77 14.33 3.64
C HIS A 73 8.46 12.99 2.99
N VAL A 74 9.01 11.91 3.53
CA VAL A 74 8.96 10.58 2.92
C VAL A 74 8.13 9.64 3.78
N ALA A 75 7.09 9.07 3.18
CA ALA A 75 6.32 7.97 3.74
C ALA A 75 5.92 6.99 2.66
N PHE A 76 5.66 5.76 3.07
CA PHE A 76 5.14 4.74 2.18
C PHE A 76 4.01 3.96 2.83
N VAL A 77 3.16 3.42 1.98
CA VAL A 77 2.10 2.49 2.33
C VAL A 77 2.16 1.27 1.41
N PHE A 78 1.78 0.09 1.90
CA PHE A 78 1.65 -1.08 1.04
C PHE A 78 0.55 -2.01 1.52
N MET A 79 -0.13 -2.68 0.60
CA MET A 79 -1.08 -3.72 0.92
C MET A 79 -1.20 -4.73 -0.22
N GLY A 80 -1.13 -6.00 0.12
CA GLY A 80 -1.18 -7.09 -0.84
C GLY A 80 -0.09 -6.98 -1.88
N TRP A 81 -0.46 -6.65 -3.11
CA TRP A 81 0.45 -6.51 -4.24
C TRP A 81 0.63 -5.06 -4.72
N MET A 82 0.18 -4.08 -3.91
CA MET A 82 0.30 -2.65 -4.20
C MET A 82 1.17 -1.94 -3.18
N TYR A 83 1.96 -0.98 -3.66
CA TYR A 83 2.84 -0.13 -2.87
C TYR A 83 2.67 1.32 -3.33
N ALA A 84 2.71 2.27 -2.41
CA ALA A 84 2.75 3.68 -2.75
C ALA A 84 3.74 4.44 -1.88
N VAL A 85 4.42 5.43 -2.47
CA VAL A 85 5.37 6.30 -1.78
C VAL A 85 5.15 7.76 -2.11
N THR A 86 5.31 8.62 -1.12
CA THR A 86 5.48 10.07 -1.26
C THR A 86 6.88 10.47 -0.83
N THR A 87 7.43 11.51 -1.44
CA THR A 87 8.66 12.16 -0.98
C THR A 87 8.49 13.69 -0.87
N ASP A 88 7.24 14.17 -0.89
CA ASP A 88 6.86 15.59 -0.90
C ASP A 88 5.78 15.86 0.15
N SER A 89 5.89 15.20 1.29
CA SER A 89 4.98 15.34 2.44
C SER A 89 3.52 15.02 2.10
N GLY A 90 3.30 13.99 1.28
CA GLY A 90 1.97 13.50 0.91
C GLY A 90 1.23 14.37 -0.11
N ALA A 91 1.91 15.29 -0.79
CA ALA A 91 1.33 16.12 -1.83
C ALA A 91 1.10 15.32 -3.13
N SER A 92 2.04 14.44 -3.48
CA SER A 92 1.95 13.47 -4.57
C SER A 92 2.42 12.08 -4.16
N TRP A 93 1.93 11.06 -4.88
CA TRP A 93 2.22 9.66 -4.61
C TRP A 93 2.57 8.92 -5.90
N SER A 94 3.62 8.11 -5.84
CA SER A 94 3.96 7.13 -6.87
C SER A 94 3.43 5.77 -6.44
N VAL A 95 2.65 5.10 -7.30
CA VAL A 95 2.01 3.81 -7.01
C VAL A 95 2.60 2.72 -7.89
N TRP A 96 3.15 1.70 -7.25
CA TRP A 96 3.58 0.45 -7.86
C TRP A 96 2.49 -0.62 -7.65
N ASP A 97 2.16 -1.35 -8.69
CA ASP A 97 1.15 -2.40 -8.70
C ASP A 97 1.69 -3.61 -9.46
N SER A 98 1.84 -4.74 -8.78
CA SER A 98 2.41 -5.95 -9.41
C SER A 98 1.64 -6.40 -10.66
N SER A 99 0.34 -6.08 -10.77
CA SER A 99 -0.46 -6.40 -11.95
C SER A 99 -0.01 -5.68 -13.22
N ARG A 100 0.68 -4.55 -13.06
CA ARG A 100 1.26 -3.77 -14.15
C ARG A 100 2.77 -3.89 -14.21
N ASP A 101 3.41 -3.92 -13.06
CA ASP A 101 4.85 -3.66 -12.91
C ASP A 101 5.68 -4.92 -12.65
N LEU A 102 5.07 -6.05 -12.28
CA LEU A 102 5.77 -7.32 -12.04
C LEU A 102 5.53 -8.31 -13.21
N PRO A 103 6.56 -8.63 -14.02
CA PRO A 103 6.41 -9.60 -15.10
C PRO A 103 5.93 -10.95 -14.59
N LYS A 104 5.04 -11.59 -15.36
CA LYS A 104 4.46 -12.92 -15.07
C LYS A 104 3.61 -12.99 -13.80
N TRP A 105 3.31 -11.86 -13.15
CA TRP A 105 2.36 -11.84 -12.05
C TRP A 105 1.05 -12.50 -12.47
N ARG A 106 0.67 -13.52 -11.71
CA ARG A 106 -0.66 -14.13 -11.80
C ARG A 106 -1.29 -13.83 -10.46
N CYS A 107 -2.42 -13.12 -10.45
CA CYS A 107 -3.21 -12.91 -9.24
C CYS A 107 -3.39 -14.24 -8.45
N CYS A 108 -3.80 -14.24 -7.19
CA CYS A 108 -4.24 -13.14 -6.33
C CYS A 108 -3.54 -13.35 -4.98
N ASN A 109 -2.23 -13.16 -4.94
CA ASN A 109 -1.49 -13.32 -3.70
C ASN A 109 -1.62 -12.05 -2.84
N TYR A 110 -2.65 -12.05 -1.99
CA TYR A 110 -2.95 -10.99 -1.02
C TYR A 110 -1.85 -10.75 0.02
N ARG A 111 -0.82 -11.58 0.06
CA ARG A 111 0.36 -11.45 0.92
C ARG A 111 1.64 -11.29 0.12
N LEU A 112 1.54 -10.81 -1.14
CA LEU A 112 2.69 -10.71 -2.04
C LEU A 112 3.80 -9.85 -1.42
N ILE A 113 3.53 -8.59 -1.09
CA ILE A 113 4.52 -7.74 -0.42
C ILE A 113 4.62 -8.20 1.02
N GLN A 114 5.74 -8.85 1.34
CA GLN A 114 6.03 -9.34 2.69
C GLN A 114 6.61 -8.24 3.56
N SER A 115 7.56 -7.48 3.01
CA SER A 115 8.20 -6.37 3.72
C SER A 115 8.81 -5.36 2.75
N VAL A 116 8.90 -4.11 3.21
CA VAL A 116 9.60 -3.03 2.54
C VAL A 116 10.58 -2.42 3.52
N HIS A 117 11.83 -2.32 3.11
CA HIS A 117 12.90 -1.65 3.85
C HIS A 117 13.49 -0.55 2.99
N LEU A 118 13.46 0.69 3.47
CA LEU A 118 13.99 1.86 2.78
C LEU A 118 15.00 2.55 3.69
N GLU A 119 16.09 3.01 3.07
CA GLU A 119 17.15 3.77 3.70
C GLU A 119 16.98 5.27 3.46
N ALA A 120 17.65 6.09 4.28
CA ALA A 120 17.57 7.55 4.18
C ALA A 120 18.16 8.11 2.86
N ASP A 121 19.03 7.34 2.19
CA ASP A 121 19.65 7.70 0.91
C ASP A 121 18.77 7.40 -0.31
N GLY A 122 17.56 6.87 -0.11
CA GLY A 122 16.63 6.50 -1.16
C GLY A 122 16.79 5.07 -1.66
N THR A 123 17.81 4.34 -1.22
CA THR A 123 17.93 2.92 -1.55
C THR A 123 17.00 2.07 -0.71
N GLY A 124 16.69 0.87 -1.19
CA GLY A 124 15.87 -0.04 -0.42
C GLY A 124 15.52 -1.32 -1.15
N THR A 125 14.81 -2.19 -0.43
CA THR A 125 14.40 -3.51 -0.89
C THR A 125 12.93 -3.78 -0.57
N MET A 126 12.23 -4.40 -1.51
CA MET A 126 10.91 -4.98 -1.32
C MET A 126 11.03 -6.49 -1.41
N THR A 127 10.66 -7.19 -0.33
CA THR A 127 10.67 -8.66 -0.29
C THR A 127 9.29 -9.17 -0.66
N LEU A 128 9.23 -10.06 -1.64
CA LEU A 128 8.00 -10.64 -2.17
C LEU A 128 7.86 -12.10 -1.73
N ASN A 129 6.73 -12.44 -1.14
CA ASN A 129 6.32 -13.82 -0.84
C ASN A 129 5.78 -14.49 -2.10
N VAL A 130 6.67 -14.80 -3.05
CA VAL A 130 6.30 -15.36 -4.36
C VAL A 130 5.76 -16.78 -4.25
N ILE A 131 4.86 -17.15 -5.16
CA ILE A 131 4.40 -18.54 -5.27
C ILE A 131 5.41 -19.31 -6.12
N PRO A 132 5.90 -20.47 -5.67
CA PRO A 132 6.81 -21.31 -6.45
C PRO A 132 6.31 -21.55 -7.89
N ASP A 133 7.24 -21.66 -8.83
CA ASP A 133 7.00 -21.96 -10.24
C ASP A 133 6.22 -20.90 -11.05
N ARG A 134 5.92 -19.72 -10.49
CA ARG A 134 5.33 -18.60 -11.25
C ARG A 134 6.34 -17.72 -12.00
N GLY A 135 7.63 -17.87 -11.69
CA GLY A 135 8.70 -17.07 -12.29
C GLY A 135 8.70 -15.60 -11.84
N GLU A 136 8.00 -15.29 -10.75
CA GLU A 136 8.05 -14.02 -10.02
C GLU A 136 9.40 -13.93 -9.27
N VAL A 137 9.98 -12.73 -9.18
CA VAL A 137 11.23 -12.52 -8.46
C VAL A 137 10.96 -12.29 -6.96
N PRO A 138 11.73 -12.90 -6.04
CA PRO A 138 11.46 -12.82 -4.60
C PRO A 138 11.86 -11.47 -3.98
N GLN A 139 12.59 -10.64 -4.70
CA GLN A 139 13.08 -9.37 -4.19
C GLN A 139 13.17 -8.34 -5.32
N LEU A 140 12.81 -7.10 -4.99
CA LEU A 140 13.03 -5.92 -5.82
C LEU A 140 13.90 -4.91 -5.07
N ARG A 141 14.58 -4.05 -5.82
CA ARG A 141 15.49 -3.00 -5.35
C ARG A 141 15.09 -1.64 -5.91
N THR A 142 15.30 -0.61 -5.11
CA THR A 142 15.08 0.78 -5.49
C THR A 142 16.31 1.64 -5.16
N LYS A 143 16.41 2.78 -5.85
CA LYS A 143 17.37 3.87 -5.59
C LYS A 143 16.68 5.23 -5.44
N ASP A 144 15.35 5.24 -5.39
CA ASP A 144 14.51 6.44 -5.41
C ASP A 144 13.30 6.34 -4.46
N PHE A 145 13.52 5.76 -3.28
CA PHE A 145 12.52 5.52 -2.24
C PHE A 145 11.37 4.60 -2.68
N GLY A 146 11.54 3.83 -3.74
CA GLY A 146 10.50 2.91 -4.24
C GLY A 146 9.55 3.57 -5.23
N ARG A 147 9.90 4.73 -5.80
CA ARG A 147 9.19 5.27 -6.97
C ARG A 147 9.38 4.34 -8.17
N THR A 148 10.55 3.74 -8.29
CA THR A 148 10.86 2.67 -9.24
C THR A 148 11.43 1.45 -8.53
N TRP A 149 11.10 0.27 -9.06
CA TRP A 149 11.53 -1.02 -8.56
C TRP A 149 12.17 -1.84 -9.69
N THR A 150 13.31 -2.44 -9.40
CA THR A 150 14.12 -3.24 -10.34
C THR A 150 14.52 -4.57 -9.70
N VAL A 151 14.88 -5.56 -10.51
CA VAL A 151 15.40 -6.86 -10.04
C VAL A 151 16.88 -6.73 -9.67
#